data_AF-A0A920D2E9-F1
#
_entry.id   AF-A0A920D2E9-F1
#
_cell.length_a   1.000
_cell.length_b   1.000
_cell.length_c   1.000
_cell.angle_alpha   90.00
_cell.angle_beta   90.00
_cell.angle_gamma   90.00
#
_symmetry.space_group_name_H-M   'P 1'
#
loop_
_entity.id
_entity.type
_entity.pdbx_description
1 polymer ?
#
loop_
_entity_poly.entity_id
_entity_poly.type
_entity_poly.pdbx_seq_one_letter_code
_entity_poly.pdbx_strand_id
1 'polypeptide(L)'
;MGKHIEDKLSAYLDDALTTDERIDVEEHMDSCAACSEAFREYVAVRELVRTAFHSVKAPERLEEAVMEAIRPIPAAKPSKRFFYGLAACLLSLLMLLAVLFAIMAPYTTTLITVGYRVTDNLLQAAGHYVSSLPSAFIGLLAGAILLLTGSGLTLKALLNHSPLKEGPS
;
A
#
# COMPACT_ATOMS: atom_id res chain seq x y z
N MET A 1 -34.85 -25.36 -30.89
CA MET A 1 -34.76 -25.72 -29.45
C MET A 1 -36.17 -26.00 -28.94
N GLY A 2 -36.88 -26.96 -29.56
CA GLY A 2 -38.26 -27.28 -29.19
C GLY A 2 -38.24 -28.18 -27.96
N LYS A 3 -38.19 -27.58 -26.78
CA LYS A 3 -38.49 -28.30 -25.54
C LYS A 3 -40.00 -28.49 -25.51
N HIS A 4 -40.43 -29.73 -25.32
CA HIS A 4 -41.82 -30.14 -25.21
C HIS A 4 -42.51 -29.28 -24.13
N ILE A 5 -43.42 -28.39 -24.55
CA ILE A 5 -44.21 -27.55 -23.63
C ILE A 5 -45.07 -28.43 -22.72
N GLU A 6 -45.39 -29.64 -23.18
CA GLU A 6 -46.05 -30.70 -22.43
C GLU A 6 -45.36 -31.00 -21.09
N ASP A 7 -44.02 -31.00 -21.06
CA ASP A 7 -43.24 -31.26 -19.85
C ASP A 7 -43.33 -30.11 -18.82
N LYS A 8 -43.76 -28.92 -19.26
CA LYS A 8 -43.92 -27.74 -18.39
C LYS A 8 -45.31 -27.61 -17.79
N LEU A 9 -46.29 -28.40 -18.23
CA LEU A 9 -47.67 -28.33 -17.74
C LEU A 9 -47.76 -28.66 -16.23
N SER A 10 -46.97 -29.61 -15.72
CA SER A 10 -46.91 -29.91 -14.29
C SER A 10 -46.29 -28.75 -13.50
N ALA A 11 -45.21 -28.16 -13.99
CA ALA A 11 -44.57 -27.02 -13.34
C ALA A 11 -45.48 -25.78 -13.34
N TYR A 12 -46.28 -25.60 -14.40
CA TYR A 12 -47.33 -24.58 -14.46
C TYR A 12 -48.41 -24.82 -13.40
N LEU A 13 -48.85 -26.08 -13.21
CA LEU A 13 -49.84 -26.46 -12.19
C LEU A 13 -49.37 -26.17 -10.75
N ASP A 14 -48.06 -26.25 -10.51
CA ASP A 14 -47.40 -26.06 -9.21
C ASP A 14 -46.90 -24.61 -8.98
N ASP A 15 -47.24 -23.67 -9.88
CA ASP A 15 -46.75 -22.28 -9.87
C ASP A 15 -45.20 -22.17 -9.83
N ALA A 16 -44.51 -23.14 -10.41
CA ALA A 16 -43.05 -23.27 -10.39
C ALA A 16 -42.36 -22.72 -11.65
N LEU A 17 -43.12 -22.10 -12.57
CA LEU A 17 -42.59 -21.46 -13.77
C LEU A 17 -42.23 -19.99 -13.54
N THR A 18 -41.24 -19.51 -14.29
CA THR A 18 -40.99 -18.08 -14.41
C THR A 18 -42.12 -17.38 -15.18
N THR A 19 -42.23 -16.05 -15.06
CA THR A 19 -43.29 -15.28 -15.74
C THR A 19 -43.29 -15.48 -17.26
N ASP A 20 -42.12 -15.46 -17.89
CA ASP A 20 -42.01 -15.60 -19.35
C ASP A 20 -42.42 -17.01 -19.81
N GLU A 21 -41.99 -18.05 -19.08
CA GLU A 21 -42.36 -19.43 -19.39
C GLU A 21 -43.85 -19.71 -19.17
N ARG A 22 -44.47 -18.98 -18.23
CA ARG A 22 -45.91 -19.06 -17.98
C ARG A 22 -46.70 -18.58 -19.18
N ILE A 23 -46.31 -17.44 -19.77
CA ILE A 23 -46.94 -16.86 -20.96
C ILE A 23 -46.83 -17.83 -22.14
N ASP A 24 -45.64 -18.41 -22.36
CA ASP A 24 -45.41 -19.40 -23.43
C ASP A 24 -46.34 -20.63 -23.31
N VAL A 25 -46.55 -21.12 -22.09
CA VAL A 25 -47.44 -22.26 -21.82
C VAL A 25 -48.91 -21.88 -22.04
N GLU A 26 -49.33 -20.70 -21.58
CA GLU A 26 -50.70 -20.20 -21.76
C GLU A 26 -51.03 -20.02 -23.25
N GLU A 27 -50.15 -19.39 -24.03
CA GLU A 27 -50.33 -19.24 -25.49
C GLU A 27 -50.40 -20.59 -26.22
N HIS A 28 -49.61 -21.56 -25.77
CA HIS A 28 -49.65 -22.91 -26.32
C HIS A 28 -50.95 -23.65 -25.98
N MET A 29 -51.48 -23.49 -24.76
CA MET A 29 -52.76 -24.09 -24.36
C MET A 29 -53.95 -23.48 -25.11
N ASP A 30 -53.88 -22.20 -25.48
CA ASP A 30 -54.91 -21.54 -26.30
C ASP A 30 -54.91 -22.03 -27.75
N SER A 31 -53.74 -22.41 -28.28
CA SER A 31 -53.57 -22.88 -29.66
C SER A 31 -53.62 -24.41 -29.82
N CYS A 32 -53.38 -25.18 -28.76
CA CYS A 32 -53.31 -26.63 -28.78
C CYS A 32 -54.34 -27.29 -27.83
N ALA A 33 -55.42 -27.82 -28.41
CA ALA A 33 -56.47 -28.52 -27.66
C ALA A 33 -55.97 -29.77 -26.92
N ALA A 34 -54.97 -30.47 -27.45
CA ALA A 34 -54.40 -31.66 -26.81
C ALA A 34 -53.69 -31.32 -25.49
N CYS A 35 -52.92 -30.22 -25.46
CA CYS A 35 -52.24 -29.76 -24.25
C CYS A 35 -53.22 -29.20 -23.21
N SER A 36 -54.29 -28.54 -23.67
CA SER A 36 -55.38 -28.08 -22.78
C SER A 36 -56.09 -29.27 -22.10
N GLU A 37 -56.38 -30.34 -22.84
CA GLU A 37 -57.01 -31.54 -22.27
C GLU A 37 -56.08 -32.29 -21.32
N ALA A 38 -54.80 -32.47 -21.68
CA ALA A 38 -53.79 -33.06 -20.80
C ALA A 38 -53.65 -32.28 -19.47
N PHE A 39 -53.70 -30.95 -19.52
CA PHE A 39 -53.69 -30.13 -18.32
C PHE A 39 -54.92 -30.36 -17.43
N ARG A 40 -56.12 -30.53 -18.02
CA ARG A 40 -57.34 -30.85 -17.25
C ARG A 40 -57.23 -32.20 -16.55
N GLU A 41 -56.62 -33.19 -17.21
CA GLU A 41 -56.34 -34.49 -16.58
C GLU A 41 -55.41 -34.33 -15.36
N TYR A 42 -54.35 -33.53 -15.47
CA TYR A 42 -53.47 -33.24 -14.33
C TYR A 42 -54.19 -32.54 -13.18
N VAL A 43 -55.06 -31.57 -13.48
CA VAL A 43 -55.91 -30.90 -12.48
C VAL A 43 -56.84 -31.91 -11.79
N ALA A 44 -57.46 -32.82 -12.55
CA ALA A 44 -58.34 -33.84 -12.00
C ALA A 44 -57.58 -34.81 -11.06
N VAL A 45 -56.39 -35.25 -11.46
CA VAL A 45 -55.51 -36.09 -10.62
C VAL A 45 -55.10 -35.33 -9.34
N ARG A 46 -54.72 -34.05 -9.43
CA ARG A 46 -54.38 -33.23 -8.26
C ARG A 46 -55.53 -33.16 -7.26
N GLU A 47 -56.76 -32.98 -7.74
CA GLU A 47 -57.94 -32.91 -6.88
C GLU A 47 -58.27 -34.27 -6.23
N LEU A 48 -58.10 -35.38 -6.97
CA LEU A 48 -58.23 -36.73 -6.41
C LEU A 48 -57.22 -36.98 -5.29
N VAL A 49 -55.96 -36.58 -5.48
CA VAL A 49 -54.93 -36.69 -4.44
C VAL A 49 -55.29 -35.80 -3.25
N ARG A 50 -55.63 -34.53 -3.49
CA ARG A 50 -56.02 -33.59 -2.43
C ARG A 50 -57.17 -34.12 -1.58
N THR A 51 -58.20 -34.67 -2.21
CA THR A 51 -59.37 -35.24 -1.52
C THR A 51 -59.03 -36.54 -0.79
N ALA A 52 -58.25 -37.43 -1.40
CA ALA A 52 -57.81 -38.68 -0.78
C ALA A 52 -56.98 -38.46 0.50
N PHE A 53 -56.13 -37.42 0.52
CA PHE A 53 -55.25 -37.13 1.64
C PHE A 53 -55.80 -36.07 2.62
N HIS A 54 -57.02 -35.57 2.42
CA HIS A 54 -57.62 -34.55 3.27
C HIS A 54 -57.79 -35.00 4.74
N SER A 55 -57.89 -36.30 4.99
CA SER A 55 -58.05 -36.88 6.33
C SER A 55 -56.74 -37.29 7.01
N VAL A 56 -55.60 -37.15 6.33
CA VAL A 56 -54.31 -37.52 6.90
C VAL A 56 -53.85 -36.45 7.88
N LYS A 57 -53.86 -36.81 9.16
CA LYS A 57 -53.37 -35.94 10.23
C LYS A 57 -51.84 -35.97 10.27
N ALA A 58 -51.23 -34.79 10.35
CA ALA A 58 -49.80 -34.67 10.59
C ALA A 58 -49.40 -35.32 11.93
N PRO A 59 -48.21 -35.95 12.04
CA PRO A 59 -47.74 -36.49 13.30
C PRO A 59 -47.54 -35.37 14.33
N GLU A 60 -47.82 -35.66 15.60
CA GLU A 60 -47.89 -34.66 16.69
C GLU A 60 -46.63 -33.79 16.83
N ARG A 61 -45.46 -34.31 16.43
CA ARG A 61 -44.17 -33.63 16.55
C ARG A 61 -43.61 -33.08 15.23
N LEU A 62 -44.40 -33.05 14.16
CA LEU A 62 -43.95 -32.54 12.86
C LEU A 62 -43.56 -31.07 12.96
N GLU A 63 -44.39 -30.26 13.61
CA GLU A 63 -44.17 -28.82 13.76
C GLU A 63 -42.88 -28.54 14.53
N GLU A 64 -42.67 -29.19 15.68
CA GLU A 64 -41.45 -29.06 16.46
C GLU A 64 -40.21 -29.45 15.66
N ALA A 65 -40.27 -30.57 14.94
CA ALA A 65 -39.15 -31.07 14.15
C ALA A 65 -38.80 -30.13 12.99
N VAL A 66 -39.81 -29.59 12.29
CA VAL A 66 -39.61 -28.61 11.22
C VAL A 66 -39.03 -27.32 11.78
N MET A 67 -39.59 -26.81 12.88
CA MET A 67 -39.11 -25.59 13.52
C MET A 67 -37.67 -25.73 14.00
N GLU A 68 -37.27 -26.89 14.52
CA GLU A 68 -35.87 -27.15 14.87
C GLU A 68 -34.97 -27.24 13.63
N ALA A 69 -35.44 -27.88 12.56
CA ALA A 69 -34.65 -28.05 11.33
C ALA A 69 -34.41 -26.74 10.58
N ILE A 70 -35.38 -25.80 10.62
CA ILE A 70 -35.24 -24.48 9.98
C ILE A 70 -34.66 -23.42 10.92
N ARG A 71 -34.37 -23.76 12.19
CA ARG A 71 -33.74 -22.80 13.10
C ARG A 71 -32.46 -22.29 12.44
N PRO A 72 -32.31 -20.97 12.31
CA PRO A 72 -31.11 -20.41 11.72
C PRO A 72 -29.93 -20.87 12.58
N ILE A 73 -28.98 -21.56 11.97
CA ILE A 73 -27.72 -21.92 12.62
C ILE A 73 -27.10 -20.61 13.09
N PRO A 74 -26.98 -20.36 14.40
CA PRO A 74 -26.40 -19.11 14.86
C PRO A 74 -24.98 -19.04 14.32
N ALA A 75 -24.70 -17.98 13.54
CA ALA A 75 -23.36 -17.74 13.04
C ALA A 75 -22.38 -17.78 14.21
N ALA A 76 -21.38 -18.66 14.11
CA ALA A 76 -20.41 -18.85 15.17
C ALA A 76 -19.77 -17.51 15.51
N LYS A 77 -20.03 -16.99 16.72
CA LYS A 77 -19.44 -15.72 17.16
C LYS A 77 -17.92 -15.90 17.22
N PRO A 78 -17.12 -15.00 16.63
CA PRO A 78 -15.67 -15.09 16.74
C PRO A 78 -15.29 -15.09 18.22
N SER A 79 -14.50 -16.08 18.62
CA SER A 79 -14.15 -16.26 20.02
C SER A 79 -13.34 -15.05 20.52
N LYS A 80 -13.59 -14.60 21.76
CA LYS A 80 -12.79 -13.53 22.38
C LYS A 80 -11.30 -13.87 22.40
N ARG A 81 -10.94 -15.16 22.41
CA ARG A 81 -9.55 -15.65 22.31
C ARG A 81 -8.87 -15.24 21.00
N PHE A 82 -9.61 -15.20 19.90
CA PHE A 82 -9.08 -14.74 18.61
C PHE A 82 -8.69 -13.25 18.65
N PHE A 83 -9.54 -12.41 19.26
CA PHE A 83 -9.25 -10.98 19.42
C PHE A 83 -8.06 -10.72 20.35
N TYR A 84 -7.96 -11.44 21.48
CA TYR A 84 -6.79 -11.34 22.37
C TYR A 84 -5.50 -11.82 21.69
N GLY A 85 -5.57 -12.88 20.86
CA GLY A 85 -4.43 -13.36 20.08
C GLY A 85 -3.94 -12.31 19.07
N LEU A 86 -4.85 -11.68 18.33
CA LEU A 86 -4.51 -10.63 17.38
C LEU A 86 -3.88 -9.41 18.07
N ALA A 87 -4.44 -8.98 19.21
CA ALA A 87 -3.92 -7.87 19.99
C ALA A 87 -2.50 -8.17 20.53
N ALA A 88 -2.25 -9.39 21.00
CA ALA A 88 -0.93 -9.81 21.46
C ALA A 88 0.13 -9.79 20.35
N CYS A 89 -0.20 -10.27 19.14
CA CYS A 89 0.70 -10.21 17.98
C CYS A 89 1.00 -8.76 17.57
N LEU A 90 0.01 -7.88 17.60
CA LEU A 90 0.20 -6.47 17.24
C LEU A 90 1.09 -5.75 18.25
N LEU A 91 0.89 -6.02 19.55
CA LEU A 91 1.76 -5.53 20.62
C LEU A 91 3.19 -6.04 20.49
N SER A 92 3.39 -7.33 20.18
CA SER A 92 4.74 -7.88 20.02
C SER A 92 5.46 -7.28 18.81
N LEU A 93 4.75 -7.08 17.69
CA LEU A 93 5.31 -6.45 16.49
C LEU A 93 5.72 -5.00 16.74
N LEU A 94 4.87 -4.24 17.44
CA LEU A 94 5.13 -2.84 17.77
C LEU A 94 6.33 -2.72 18.72
N MET A 95 6.45 -3.64 19.69
CA MET A 95 7.61 -3.71 20.57
C MET A 95 8.90 -4.02 19.80
N LEU A 96 8.86 -4.95 18.85
CA LEU A 96 10.02 -5.29 18.01
C LEU A 96 10.47 -4.08 17.17
N LEU A 97 9.53 -3.39 16.53
CA LEU A 97 9.83 -2.17 15.76
C LEU A 97 10.44 -1.07 16.63
N ALA A 98 9.92 -0.87 17.85
CA ALA A 98 10.47 0.10 18.79
C ALA A 98 11.91 -0.23 19.19
N VAL A 99 12.23 -1.51 19.42
CA VAL A 99 13.59 -1.96 19.73
C VAL A 99 14.53 -1.74 18.55
N LEU A 100 14.12 -2.11 17.34
CA LEU A 100 14.92 -1.87 16.13
C LEU A 100 15.19 -0.38 15.92
N PHE A 101 14.19 0.47 16.12
CA PHE A 101 14.35 1.92 16.01
C PHE A 101 15.33 2.46 17.06
N ALA A 102 15.21 2.02 18.32
CA ALA A 102 16.12 2.41 19.39
C ALA A 102 17.58 2.01 19.12
N ILE A 103 17.80 0.85 18.50
CA ILE A 103 19.14 0.40 18.08
C ILE A 103 19.64 1.21 16.90
N MET A 104 18.81 1.52 15.89
CA MET A 104 19.23 2.19 14.66
C MET A 104 19.44 3.71 14.81
N ALA A 105 18.70 4.37 15.70
CA ALA A 105 18.77 5.82 15.95
C ALA A 105 20.19 6.37 16.28
N PRO A 106 21.01 5.75 17.15
CA PRO A 106 22.36 6.23 17.41
C PRO A 106 23.27 6.15 16.18
N TYR A 107 23.07 5.16 15.31
CA TYR A 107 23.88 5.02 14.09
C TYR A 107 23.59 6.13 13.08
N THR A 108 22.32 6.45 12.85
CA THR A 108 21.93 7.51 11.91
C THR A 108 22.39 8.88 12.40
N THR A 109 22.20 9.18 13.68
CA THR A 109 22.67 10.44 14.29
C THR A 109 24.19 10.57 14.25
N THR A 110 24.93 9.49 14.48
CA THR A 110 26.40 9.49 14.36
C THR A 110 26.85 9.74 12.92
N LEU A 111 26.28 9.03 11.94
CA LEU A 111 26.61 9.23 10.53
C LEU A 111 26.35 10.67 10.08
N ILE A 112 25.21 11.24 10.47
CA ILE A 112 24.86 12.63 10.18
C ILE A 112 25.87 13.58 10.83
N THR A 113 26.18 13.38 12.11
CA THR A 113 27.11 14.24 12.86
C THR A 113 28.53 14.20 12.27
N VAL A 114 29.02 13.01 11.91
CA VAL A 114 30.32 12.84 11.27
C VAL A 114 30.33 13.54 9.91
N GLY A 115 29.27 13.37 9.11
CA GLY A 115 29.11 14.06 7.82
C GLY A 115 29.22 15.57 7.97
N TYR A 116 28.45 16.17 8.88
CA TYR A 116 28.50 17.61 9.15
C TYR A 116 29.87 18.08 9.63
N ARG A 117 30.53 17.33 10.52
CA ARG A 117 31.89 17.67 10.98
C ARG A 117 32.91 17.63 9.86
N VAL A 118 32.83 16.66 8.95
CA VAL A 118 33.73 16.56 7.81
C VAL A 118 33.53 17.76 6.88
N THR A 119 32.29 18.13 6.58
CA THR A 119 32.02 19.30 5.73
C THR A 119 32.50 20.61 6.36
N ASP A 120 32.31 20.78 7.68
CA ASP A 120 32.74 21.99 8.38
C ASP A 120 34.27 22.09 8.42
N ASN A 121 34.96 20.99 8.73
CA ASN A 121 36.42 20.93 8.67
C ASN A 121 36.97 21.21 7.26
N LEU A 122 36.31 20.70 6.22
CA LEU A 122 36.67 20.99 4.82
C LEU A 122 36.47 22.47 4.48
N LEU A 123 35.35 23.07 4.91
CA LEU A 123 35.07 24.49 4.71
C LEU A 123 36.10 25.38 5.41
N GLN A 124 36.42 25.05 6.66
CA GLN A 124 37.41 25.77 7.45
C GLN A 124 38.82 25.63 6.85
N ALA A 125 39.20 24.42 6.45
CA ALA A 125 40.47 24.19 5.76
C ALA A 125 40.54 24.99 4.46
N ALA A 126 39.50 24.95 3.62
CA ALA A 126 39.42 25.74 2.40
C ALA A 126 39.56 27.25 2.68
N GLY A 127 38.94 27.77 3.74
CA GLY A 127 39.08 29.16 4.18
C GLY A 127 40.52 29.53 4.56
N HIS A 128 41.25 28.64 5.25
CA HIS A 128 42.67 28.84 5.55
C HIS A 128 43.56 28.79 4.30
N TYR A 129 43.24 27.95 3.32
CA TYR A 129 43.97 27.91 2.04
C TYR A 129 43.72 29.15 1.19
N VAL A 130 42.47 29.65 1.13
CA VAL A 130 42.14 30.87 0.39
C VAL A 130 42.80 32.10 1.03
N SER A 131 42.89 32.16 2.36
CA SER A 131 43.51 33.29 3.08
C SER A 131 45.05 33.27 3.09
N SER A 132 45.68 32.13 2.83
CA SER A 132 47.15 32.03 2.73
C SER A 132 47.72 32.39 1.35
N LEU A 133 46.87 32.44 0.31
CA LEU A 133 47.27 32.91 -1.02
C LEU A 133 47.76 34.38 -0.99
N PRO A 134 47.01 35.36 -0.44
CA PRO A 134 47.46 36.74 -0.39
C PRO A 134 48.72 36.96 0.46
N SER A 135 48.90 36.25 1.57
CA SER A 135 50.04 36.45 2.47
C SER A 135 51.35 35.96 1.87
N ALA A 136 51.33 34.84 1.13
CA ALA A 136 52.49 34.38 0.37
C ALA A 136 52.89 35.41 -0.72
N PHE A 137 51.91 35.98 -1.43
CA PHE A 137 52.16 37.04 -2.41
C PHE A 137 52.71 38.32 -1.77
N ILE A 138 52.19 38.74 -0.60
CA ILE A 138 52.69 39.90 0.15
C ILE A 138 54.13 39.68 0.60
N GLY A 139 54.44 38.49 1.15
CA GLY A 139 55.80 38.14 1.57
C GLY A 139 56.80 38.16 0.41
N LEU A 140 56.39 37.65 -0.77
CA LEU A 140 57.22 37.62 -1.97
C LEU A 140 57.46 39.04 -2.52
N LEU A 141 56.43 39.89 -2.53
CA LEU A 141 56.55 41.31 -2.90
C LEU A 141 57.45 42.07 -1.93
N ALA A 142 57.27 41.89 -0.61
CA ALA A 142 58.10 42.55 0.40
C ALA A 142 59.57 42.11 0.31
N GLY A 143 59.83 40.82 0.10
CA GLY A 143 61.16 40.29 -0.14
C GLY A 143 61.81 40.88 -1.39
N ALA A 144 61.06 40.99 -2.49
CA ALA A 144 61.53 41.63 -3.71
C ALA A 144 61.89 43.11 -3.49
N ILE A 145 61.07 43.86 -2.74
CA ILE A 145 61.36 45.28 -2.40
C ILE A 145 62.62 45.40 -1.52
N LEU A 146 62.80 44.54 -0.52
CA LEU A 146 64.00 44.54 0.32
C LEU A 146 65.26 44.23 -0.50
N LEU A 147 65.19 43.27 -1.42
CA LEU A 147 66.31 42.96 -2.31
C LEU A 147 66.65 44.15 -3.23
N LEU A 148 65.65 44.82 -3.80
CA LEU A 148 65.85 45.99 -4.65
C LEU A 148 66.44 47.18 -3.88
N THR A 149 65.94 47.46 -2.68
CA THR A 149 66.46 48.55 -1.84
C THR A 149 67.85 48.25 -1.30
N GLY A 150 68.10 47.02 -0.84
CA GLY A 150 69.43 46.56 -0.43
C GLY A 150 70.45 46.62 -1.57
N SER A 151 70.06 46.16 -2.77
CA SER A 151 70.87 46.27 -3.98
C SER A 151 71.14 47.74 -4.35
N GLY A 152 70.14 48.62 -4.27
CA GLY A 152 70.31 50.04 -4.55
C GLY A 152 71.24 50.75 -3.54
N LEU A 153 71.13 50.42 -2.25
CA LEU A 153 71.99 50.99 -1.20
C LEU A 153 73.43 50.50 -1.33
N THR A 154 73.63 49.22 -1.63
CA THR A 154 74.98 48.67 -1.87
C THR A 154 75.61 49.25 -3.13
N LEU A 155 74.83 49.44 -4.20
CA LEU A 155 75.31 50.13 -5.41
C LEU A 155 75.71 51.58 -5.11
N LYS A 156 74.90 52.30 -4.31
CA LYS A 156 75.20 53.67 -3.88
C LYS A 156 76.43 53.74 -2.97
N ALA A 157 76.61 52.80 -2.05
CA ALA A 157 77.78 52.73 -1.19
C ALA A 157 79.06 52.43 -2.00
N LEU A 158 78.99 51.53 -2.99
CA LEU A 158 80.10 51.24 -3.90
C LEU A 158 80.48 52.47 -4.74
N LEU A 159 79.51 53.21 -5.27
CA LEU A 159 79.75 54.46 -6.01
C LEU A 159 80.36 55.56 -5.14
N ASN A 160 80.02 55.60 -3.86
CA ASN A 160 80.52 56.61 -2.92
C ASN A 160 81.94 56.30 -2.41
N HIS A 161 82.33 55.01 -2.40
CA HIS A 161 83.66 54.55 -2.01
C HIS A 161 84.61 54.32 -3.19
N SER A 162 84.14 54.37 -4.44
CA SER A 162 85.02 54.29 -5.61
C SER A 162 85.97 55.50 -5.66
N PRO A 163 87.30 55.29 -5.57
CA PRO A 163 88.31 56.34 -5.58
C PRO A 163 88.60 56.74 -7.02
N LEU A 164 87.65 57.41 -7.67
CA LEU A 164 87.89 58.12 -8.93
C LEU A 164 87.58 59.61 -8.76
N LYS A 165 87.98 60.15 -7.61
CA LYS A 165 87.97 61.59 -7.37
C LYS A 165 89.27 62.08 -6.73
N GLU A 166 90.39 61.52 -7.17
CA GLU A 166 91.68 62.22 -7.16
C GLU A 166 92.29 62.16 -8.57
N GLY A 167 92.15 63.26 -9.29
CA GLY A 167 92.87 63.61 -10.51
C GLY A 167 93.09 65.12 -10.47
N PRO A 168 94.34 65.62 -10.57
CA PRO A 168 94.74 66.94 -10.10
C PRO A 168 94.50 68.06 -11.13
N SER A 169 94.73 69.28 -10.61
CA SER A 169 94.81 70.62 -11.23
C SER A 169 93.55 71.46 -11.26
#